data_AF-A0AAV7JTZ3-F1
#
_entry.id   AF-A0AAV7JTZ3-F1
#
_cell.length_a   1.000
_cell.length_b   1.000
_cell.length_c   1.000
_cell.angle_alpha   90.00
_cell.angle_beta   90.00
_cell.angle_gamma   90.00
#
_symmetry.space_group_name_H-M   'P 1'
#
loop_
_entity.id
_entity.type
_entity.pdbx_description
1 polymer ?
#
loop_
_entity_poly.entity_id
_entity_poly.type
_entity_poly.pdbx_seq_one_letter_code
_entity_poly.pdbx_strand_id
1 'polypeptide(L)'
;MPRSGRPKSITTPRMKNLVRDRIRRNPLRCMRKMAAEVHISKVSMQDLVKNELDFRSYKRETVHFLSETIKLKRLSKSKGLLTRLEIENLDRFLFSDEKLFSIEQATNKQNDRILAPNSSSIPEDRHVARARHSRGQEVFREGNCRDKYF
;
A
#
# COMPACT_ATOMS: atom_id res chain seq x y z
N MET A 1 -10.74 16.90 -42.80
CA MET A 1 -10.46 17.26 -41.40
C MET A 1 -11.32 16.39 -40.48
N PRO A 2 -10.75 15.70 -39.48
CA PRO A 2 -11.58 14.97 -38.52
C PRO A 2 -12.45 15.97 -37.75
N ARG A 3 -13.75 15.69 -37.60
CA ARG A 3 -14.68 16.55 -36.87
C ARG A 3 -14.31 16.54 -35.39
N SER A 4 -14.10 17.72 -34.81
CA SER A 4 -14.05 17.86 -33.35
C SER A 4 -15.41 17.48 -32.77
N GLY A 5 -15.45 16.46 -31.91
CA GLY A 5 -16.67 16.05 -31.23
C GLY A 5 -17.23 17.14 -30.30
N ARG A 6 -18.34 16.85 -29.62
CA ARG A 6 -18.96 17.77 -28.66
C ARG A 6 -17.95 18.18 -27.58
N PRO A 7 -17.75 19.49 -27.33
CA PRO A 7 -16.84 19.95 -26.28
C PRO A 7 -17.36 19.53 -24.90
N LYS A 8 -16.44 19.03 -24.05
CA LYS A 8 -16.76 18.66 -22.67
C LYS A 8 -16.81 19.90 -21.78
N SER A 9 -18.00 20.22 -21.27
CA SER A 9 -18.23 21.41 -20.41
C SER A 9 -17.41 21.40 -19.11
N ILE A 10 -17.07 20.21 -18.59
CA ILE A 10 -16.42 20.03 -17.28
C ILE A 10 -14.88 20.17 -17.36
N THR A 11 -14.30 20.15 -18.56
CA THR A 11 -12.85 20.13 -18.82
C THR A 11 -12.23 21.54 -18.81
N THR A 12 -12.78 22.49 -18.07
CA THR A 12 -12.20 23.84 -18.04
C THR A 12 -10.84 23.85 -17.31
N PRO A 13 -9.89 24.71 -17.69
CA PRO A 13 -8.58 24.81 -17.02
C PRO A 13 -8.70 25.04 -15.50
N ARG A 14 -9.69 25.84 -15.08
CA ARG A 14 -10.01 26.08 -13.67
C ARG A 14 -10.32 24.78 -12.93
N MET A 15 -11.14 23.90 -13.53
CA MET A 15 -11.51 22.62 -12.93
C MET A 15 -10.34 21.65 -12.88
N LYS A 16 -9.51 21.61 -13.92
CA LYS A 16 -8.28 20.80 -13.93
C LYS A 16 -7.35 21.20 -12.79
N ASN A 17 -7.10 22.49 -12.61
CA ASN A 17 -6.23 22.99 -11.55
C ASN A 17 -6.82 22.72 -10.15
N LEU A 18 -8.12 22.97 -9.96
CA LEU A 18 -8.80 22.70 -8.69
C LEU A 18 -8.69 21.22 -8.27
N VAL A 19 -8.93 20.28 -9.19
CA VAL A 19 -8.84 18.85 -8.90
C VAL A 19 -7.39 18.44 -8.66
N ARG A 20 -6.44 18.97 -9.44
CA ARG A 20 -5.00 18.72 -9.23
C ARG A 20 -4.56 19.18 -7.84
N ASP A 21 -5.00 20.35 -7.38
CA ASP A 21 -4.67 20.87 -6.06
C ASP A 21 -5.33 20.09 -4.92
N ARG A 22 -6.54 19.55 -5.15
CA ARG A 22 -7.20 18.65 -4.19
C ARG A 22 -6.45 17.33 -4.04
N ILE A 23 -6.03 16.73 -5.14
CA ILE A 23 -5.22 15.49 -5.14
C ILE A 23 -3.87 15.76 -4.49
N ARG A 24 -3.21 16.88 -4.82
CA ARG A 24 -1.93 17.27 -4.21
C ARG A 24 -2.03 17.43 -2.70
N ARG A 25 -3.11 18.03 -2.19
CA ARG A 25 -3.35 18.19 -0.74
C ARG A 25 -3.63 16.86 -0.03
N ASN A 26 -4.41 15.99 -0.65
CA ASN A 26 -4.73 14.67 -0.09
C ASN A 26 -4.95 13.64 -1.20
N PRO A 27 -3.92 12.86 -1.55
CA PRO A 27 -4.01 11.90 -2.65
C PRO A 27 -4.79 10.63 -2.27
N LEU A 28 -5.15 10.46 -1.00
CA LEU A 28 -5.99 9.36 -0.49
C LEU A 28 -7.49 9.66 -0.63
N ARG A 29 -7.85 10.87 -1.04
CA ARG A 29 -9.26 11.28 -1.07
C ARG A 29 -10.00 10.56 -2.18
N CYS A 30 -11.16 9.99 -1.85
CA CYS A 30 -11.96 9.27 -2.82
C CYS A 30 -12.60 10.22 -3.85
N MET A 31 -12.58 9.83 -5.12
CA MET A 31 -13.14 10.62 -6.23
C MET A 31 -14.62 10.96 -6.02
N ARG A 32 -15.40 10.09 -5.36
CA ARG A 32 -16.81 10.35 -5.06
C ARG A 32 -16.99 11.54 -4.09
N LYS A 33 -16.19 11.63 -3.02
CA LYS A 33 -16.24 12.78 -2.10
C LYS A 33 -15.78 14.06 -2.79
N MET A 34 -14.69 13.98 -3.57
CA MET A 34 -14.25 15.13 -4.38
C MET A 34 -15.33 15.60 -5.35
N ALA A 35 -16.05 14.69 -6.01
CA ALA A 35 -17.12 15.03 -6.92
C ALA A 35 -18.28 15.75 -6.21
N ALA A 36 -18.68 15.27 -5.03
CA ALA A 36 -19.71 15.89 -4.21
C ALA A 36 -19.33 17.32 -3.77
N GLU A 37 -18.08 17.52 -3.33
CA GLU A 37 -17.58 18.83 -2.89
C GLU A 37 -17.40 19.85 -4.01
N VAL A 38 -17.32 19.37 -5.25
CA VAL A 38 -17.13 20.19 -6.46
C VAL A 38 -18.45 20.28 -7.26
N HIS A 39 -19.52 19.64 -6.77
CA HIS A 39 -20.85 19.59 -7.39
C HIS A 39 -20.84 19.05 -8.83
N ILE A 40 -20.08 17.97 -9.06
CA ILE A 40 -19.97 17.30 -10.36
C ILE A 40 -20.36 15.83 -10.23
N SER A 41 -20.82 15.22 -11.33
CA SER A 41 -21.07 13.79 -11.38
C SER A 41 -19.80 12.97 -11.08
N LYS A 42 -19.97 11.81 -10.44
CA LYS A 42 -18.86 10.87 -10.21
C LYS A 42 -18.14 10.48 -11.51
N VAL A 43 -18.90 10.25 -12.58
CA VAL A 43 -18.37 9.81 -13.88
C VAL A 43 -17.48 10.88 -14.47
N SER A 44 -17.94 12.14 -14.48
CA SER A 44 -17.14 13.25 -15.00
C SER A 44 -15.88 13.51 -14.17
N MET A 45 -15.94 13.32 -12.84
CA MET A 45 -14.74 13.37 -11.99
C MET A 45 -13.75 12.26 -12.35
N GLN A 46 -14.22 11.03 -12.57
CA GLN A 46 -13.37 9.91 -12.98
C GLN A 46 -12.72 10.17 -14.34
N ASP A 47 -13.48 10.67 -15.32
CA ASP A 47 -12.95 11.03 -16.64
C ASP A 47 -11.94 12.16 -16.55
N LEU A 48 -12.18 13.17 -15.72
CA LEU A 48 -11.26 14.28 -15.54
C LEU A 48 -9.95 13.79 -14.90
N VAL A 49 -10.03 12.97 -13.84
CA VAL A 49 -8.84 12.42 -13.18
C VAL A 49 -8.06 11.50 -14.11
N LYS A 50 -8.73 10.60 -14.84
CA LYS A 50 -8.08 9.57 -15.67
C LYS A 50 -7.63 10.07 -17.04
N ASN A 51 -8.49 10.80 -17.76
CA ASN A 51 -8.25 11.15 -19.16
C ASN A 51 -7.67 12.56 -19.31
N GLU A 52 -7.99 13.48 -18.40
CA GLU A 52 -7.55 14.89 -18.52
C GLU A 52 -6.34 15.24 -17.65
N LEU A 53 -6.18 14.55 -16.52
CA LEU A 53 -5.03 14.73 -15.61
C LEU A 53 -4.05 13.55 -15.64
N ASP A 54 -4.43 12.43 -16.27
CA ASP A 54 -3.67 11.17 -16.31
C ASP A 54 -3.25 10.64 -14.94
N PHE A 55 -4.13 10.77 -13.94
CA PHE A 55 -3.95 10.14 -12.63
C PHE A 55 -4.62 8.77 -12.62
N ARG A 56 -3.95 7.82 -11.96
CA ARG A 56 -4.43 6.47 -11.73
C ARG A 56 -4.53 6.18 -10.25
N SER A 57 -5.44 5.26 -9.92
CA SER A 57 -5.63 4.82 -8.55
C SER A 57 -4.77 3.59 -8.29
N TYR A 58 -3.77 3.73 -7.43
CA TYR A 58 -2.86 2.66 -7.05
C TYR A 58 -3.21 2.14 -5.67
N LYS A 59 -3.10 0.82 -5.49
CA LYS A 59 -3.28 0.20 -4.17
C LYS A 59 -2.08 0.56 -3.30
N ARG A 60 -2.35 0.95 -2.05
CA ARG A 60 -1.28 1.09 -1.05
C ARG A 60 -0.85 -0.30 -0.60
N GLU A 61 0.45 -0.52 -0.62
CA GLU A 61 1.04 -1.74 -0.10
C GLU A 61 1.93 -1.36 1.07
N THR A 62 1.83 -2.12 2.14
CA THR A 62 2.77 -2.05 3.24
C THR A 62 4.07 -2.71 2.80
N VAL A 63 5.08 -1.90 2.50
CA VAL A 63 6.43 -2.40 2.20
C VAL A 63 7.27 -2.31 3.47
N HIS A 64 8.10 -3.33 3.72
CA HIS A 64 9.11 -3.27 4.77
C HIS A 64 10.27 -2.41 4.30
N PHE A 65 10.50 -1.29 4.99
CA PHE A 65 11.66 -0.45 4.71
C PHE A 65 12.94 -1.20 5.13
N LEU A 66 13.75 -1.61 4.14
CA LEU A 66 15.05 -2.23 4.38
C LEU A 66 16.11 -1.15 4.25
N SER A 67 16.54 -0.58 5.38
CA SER A 67 17.72 0.28 5.39
C SER A 67 18.95 -0.53 4.96
N GLU A 68 19.97 0.15 4.41
CA GLU A 68 21.24 -0.51 4.05
C GLU A 68 21.85 -1.26 5.24
N THR A 69 21.73 -0.71 6.44
CA THR A 69 22.16 -1.37 7.68
C THR A 69 21.38 -2.67 7.97
N ILE A 70 20.06 -2.70 7.75
CA ILE A 70 19.26 -3.92 7.88
C ILE A 70 19.64 -4.93 6.80
N LYS A 71 19.87 -4.50 5.55
CA LYS A 71 20.30 -5.38 4.46
C LYS A 71 21.61 -6.08 4.78
N LEU A 72 22.62 -5.33 5.24
CA LEU A 72 23.91 -5.89 5.65
C LEU A 72 23.77 -6.88 6.81
N LYS A 73 22.97 -6.54 7.83
CA LYS A 73 22.69 -7.46 8.96
C LYS A 73 22.01 -8.74 8.50
N ARG A 74 21.02 -8.65 7.60
CA ARG A 74 20.33 -9.82 7.04
C ARG A 74 21.28 -10.69 6.24
N LEU A 75 22.15 -10.10 5.41
CA LEU A 75 23.14 -10.83 4.62
C LEU A 75 24.17 -11.56 5.49
N SER A 76 24.69 -10.88 6.52
CA SER A 76 25.63 -11.49 7.47
C SER A 76 24.99 -12.65 8.22
N LYS A 77 23.77 -12.45 8.75
CA LYS A 77 23.02 -13.50 9.46
C LYS A 77 22.67 -14.67 8.55
N SER A 78 22.24 -14.43 7.31
CA SER A 78 21.89 -15.52 6.39
C SER A 78 23.11 -16.37 6.03
N LYS A 79 24.27 -15.75 5.77
CA LYS A 79 25.52 -16.49 5.55
C LYS A 79 25.90 -17.33 6.77
N GLY A 80 25.82 -16.76 7.97
CA GLY A 80 26.12 -17.50 9.21
C GLY A 80 25.12 -18.61 9.53
N LEU A 81 23.86 -18.48 9.11
CA LEU A 81 22.88 -19.56 9.22
C LEU A 81 23.19 -20.68 8.23
N LEU A 82 23.54 -20.38 6.97
CA LEU A 82 23.91 -21.39 5.98
C LEU A 82 25.09 -22.23 6.44
N THR A 83 26.15 -21.60 6.95
CA THR A 83 27.32 -22.35 7.46
C THR A 83 26.99 -23.22 8.66
N ARG A 84 26.08 -22.79 9.54
CA ARG A 84 25.61 -23.62 10.67
C ARG A 84 24.77 -24.80 10.20
N LEU A 85 23.91 -24.58 9.20
CA LEU A 85 23.06 -25.62 8.61
C LEU A 85 23.86 -26.68 7.83
N GLU A 86 25.04 -26.33 7.31
CA GLU A 86 25.97 -27.28 6.69
C GLU A 86 26.61 -28.23 7.73
N ILE A 87 26.77 -27.78 8.97
CA ILE A 87 27.43 -28.52 10.06
C ILE A 87 26.40 -29.25 10.94
N GLU A 88 25.27 -28.62 11.22
CA GLU A 88 24.24 -29.08 12.15
C GLU A 88 22.96 -29.49 11.42
N ASN A 89 22.35 -30.60 11.86
CA ASN A 89 21.05 -31.01 11.34
C ASN A 89 19.96 -29.99 11.70
N LEU A 90 19.05 -29.70 10.75
CA LEU A 90 17.92 -28.79 10.96
C LEU A 90 17.05 -29.15 12.17
N ASP A 91 17.03 -30.43 12.55
CA ASP A 91 16.23 -30.97 13.65
C ASP A 91 16.68 -30.47 15.03
N ARG A 92 17.85 -29.81 15.12
CA ARG A 92 18.34 -29.19 16.35
C ARG A 92 17.78 -27.78 16.55
N PHE A 93 17.20 -27.17 15.53
CA PHE A 93 16.68 -25.82 15.60
C PHE A 93 15.21 -25.83 16.05
N LEU A 94 14.97 -25.29 17.25
CA LEU A 94 13.64 -24.93 17.72
C LEU A 94 13.35 -23.50 17.30
N PHE A 95 12.36 -23.29 16.45
CA PHE A 95 11.91 -21.95 16.07
C PHE A 95 10.73 -21.56 16.96
N SER A 96 10.85 -20.42 17.64
CA SER A 96 9.76 -19.79 18.36
C SER A 96 9.36 -18.47 17.69
N ASP A 97 8.07 -18.19 17.65
CA ASP A 97 7.55 -16.90 17.20
C ASP A 97 6.33 -16.51 18.03
N GLU A 98 6.20 -15.21 18.26
CA GLU A 98 5.06 -14.60 18.93
C GLU A 98 4.14 -13.97 17.90
N LYS A 99 2.87 -14.36 17.91
CA LYS A 99 1.89 -13.79 16.98
C LYS A 99 0.74 -13.13 17.71
N LEU A 100 0.52 -11.86 17.36
CA LEU A 100 -0.63 -11.08 17.79
C LEU A 100 -1.83 -11.34 16.87
N PHE A 101 -2.92 -11.85 17.43
CA PHE A 101 -4.21 -11.98 16.75
C PHE A 101 -5.10 -10.79 17.14
N SER A 102 -5.54 -9.99 16.16
CA SER A 102 -6.43 -8.84 16.40
C SER A 102 -7.90 -9.28 16.33
N ILE A 103 -8.70 -8.85 17.31
CA ILE A 103 -10.12 -9.23 17.43
C ILE A 103 -11.00 -8.38 16.49
N GLU A 104 -10.63 -7.12 16.24
CA GLU A 104 -11.37 -6.22 15.34
C GLU A 104 -10.70 -6.12 13.97
N GLN A 105 -11.50 -6.12 12.90
CA GLN A 105 -10.97 -5.93 11.55
C GLN A 105 -10.39 -4.53 11.40
N ALA A 106 -9.08 -4.47 11.13
CA ALA A 106 -8.43 -3.29 10.59
C ALA A 106 -9.12 -2.87 9.28
N THR A 107 -9.16 -1.55 9.03
CA THR A 107 -9.59 -0.92 7.77
C THR A 107 -9.38 -1.79 6.53
N ASN A 108 -10.43 -1.98 5.72
CA ASN A 108 -10.39 -2.82 4.52
C ASN A 108 -9.27 -2.35 3.57
N LYS A 109 -8.19 -3.16 3.50
CA LYS A 109 -6.99 -2.91 2.69
C LYS A 109 -7.27 -2.80 1.19
N GLN A 110 -8.42 -3.27 0.71
CA GLN A 110 -8.82 -3.14 -0.69
C GLN A 110 -9.24 -1.69 -1.04
N ASN A 111 -9.71 -0.92 -0.07
CA ASN A 111 -10.19 0.45 -0.26
C ASN A 111 -9.14 1.53 0.01
N ASP A 112 -7.92 1.14 0.43
CA ASP A 112 -6.82 2.07 0.70
C ASP A 112 -5.99 2.30 -0.57
N ARG A 113 -6.32 3.38 -1.29
CA ARG A 113 -5.74 3.71 -2.60
C ARG A 113 -5.27 5.16 -2.69
N ILE A 114 -4.21 5.38 -3.45
CA ILE A 114 -3.60 6.69 -3.73
C ILE A 114 -3.84 7.06 -5.19
N LEU A 115 -4.20 8.31 -5.45
CA LEU A 115 -4.18 8.89 -6.79
C LEU A 115 -2.79 9.44 -7.10
N ALA A 116 -2.16 8.92 -8.14
CA ALA A 116 -0.85 9.38 -8.62
C ALA A 116 -0.77 9.31 -10.15
N PRO A 117 0.07 10.13 -10.81
CA PRO A 117 0.24 10.07 -12.26
C PRO A 117 0.97 8.79 -12.70
N ASN A 118 2.03 8.40 -11.97
CA ASN A 118 2.79 7.19 -12.23
C ASN A 118 3.15 6.48 -10.91
N SER A 119 3.54 5.19 -11.00
CA SER A 119 3.90 4.40 -9.82
C SER A 119 5.12 4.96 -9.08
N SER A 120 6.07 5.58 -9.78
CA SER A 120 7.29 6.15 -9.21
C SER A 120 7.07 7.46 -8.45
N SER A 121 5.99 8.18 -8.76
CA SER A 121 5.59 9.44 -8.13
C SER A 121 4.78 9.24 -6.84
N ILE A 122 4.42 7.99 -6.55
CA ILE A 122 3.82 7.64 -5.28
C ILE A 122 4.90 7.83 -4.23
N PRO A 123 4.67 8.64 -3.18
CA PRO A 123 5.63 8.79 -2.10
C PRO A 123 6.04 7.41 -1.56
N GLU A 124 7.35 7.20 -1.38
CA GLU A 124 7.89 5.98 -0.76
C GLU A 124 7.30 5.76 0.64
N ASP A 125 6.81 6.83 1.27
CA ASP A 125 5.93 6.82 2.43
C ASP A 125 4.54 6.27 2.09
N ARG A 126 4.53 5.04 1.57
CA ARG A 126 3.38 4.16 1.40
C ARG A 126 2.84 3.70 2.76
N HIS A 127 3.48 4.11 3.85
CA HIS A 127 3.32 3.55 5.18
C HIS A 127 1.99 3.99 5.77
N VAL A 128 1.05 3.07 5.86
CA VAL A 128 0.14 3.08 6.99
C VAL A 128 1.02 2.69 8.16
N ALA A 129 1.36 3.62 9.05
CA ALA A 129 1.83 3.24 10.37
C ALA A 129 0.82 2.20 10.86
N ARG A 130 1.26 0.97 11.14
CA ARG A 130 0.38 0.01 11.82
C ARG A 130 0.05 0.68 13.15
N ALA A 131 -1.08 1.37 13.19
CA ALA A 131 -1.64 1.85 14.42
C ALA A 131 -1.76 0.62 15.32
N ARG A 132 -1.40 0.84 16.59
CA ARG A 132 -1.41 -0.16 17.67
C ARG A 132 -2.54 -1.14 17.42
N HIS A 133 -2.21 -2.43 17.37
CA HIS A 133 -3.23 -3.46 17.31
C HIS A 133 -4.27 -3.16 18.41
N SER A 134 -5.56 -3.14 18.04
CA SER A 134 -6.63 -3.20 19.02
C SER A 134 -6.44 -4.42 19.92
N ARG A 135 -7.19 -4.50 21.04
CA ARG A 135 -7.11 -5.64 21.96
C ARG A 135 -6.97 -6.95 21.19
N GLY A 136 -5.87 -7.63 21.42
CA GLY A 136 -5.48 -8.84 20.71
C GLY A 136 -5.02 -9.88 21.71
N GLN A 137 -5.06 -11.14 21.28
CA GLN A 137 -4.53 -12.25 22.05
C GLN A 137 -3.16 -12.61 21.49
N GLU A 138 -2.18 -12.70 22.38
CA GLU A 138 -0.85 -13.24 22.07
C GLU A 138 -0.91 -14.76 22.13
N VAL A 139 -0.37 -15.40 21.11
CA VAL A 139 -0.23 -16.85 21.07
C VAL A 139 1.24 -17.16 20.80
N PHE A 140 1.81 -17.95 21.69
CA PHE A 140 3.16 -18.50 21.56
C PHE A 140 3.10 -19.82 20.82
N ARG A 141 4.01 -20.01 19.87
CA ARG A 141 4.20 -21.29 19.18
C ARG A 141 5.69 -21.61 19.10
N GLU A 142 5.99 -22.87 19.36
CA GLU A 142 7.30 -23.45 19.16
C GLU A 142 7.15 -24.62 18.20
N GLY A 143 8.14 -24.83 17.33
CA GLY A 143 8.13 -25.93 16.39
C GLY A 143 9.50 -26.22 15.81
N ASN A 144 9.72 -27.48 15.47
CA ASN A 144 10.90 -27.99 14.80
C ASN A 144 10.64 -28.06 13.28
N CYS A 145 11.71 -28.06 12.47
CA CYS A 145 11.64 -28.06 11.03
C CYS A 145 10.98 -29.33 10.42
N ARG A 146 10.88 -30.42 11.18
CA ARG A 146 10.18 -31.66 10.81
C ARG A 146 8.74 -31.75 11.32
N ASP A 147 8.30 -30.79 12.12
CA ASP A 147 6.91 -30.74 12.58
C ASP A 147 6.02 -30.44 11.37
N LYS A 148 5.62 -31.52 10.69
CA LYS A 148 4.64 -31.48 9.61
C LYS A 148 3.30 -31.13 10.22
N TYR A 149 2.94 -29.86 10.23
CA TYR A 149 1.55 -29.47 10.42
C TYR A 149 1.18 -28.38 9.40
N PHE A 150 0.48 -28.78 8.32
CA PHE A 150 -0.97 -28.63 8.04
C PHE A 150 -1.34 -27.23 7.51
#